data_AF-A0A945HH47-F1
#
_entry.id   AF-A0A945HH47-F1
#
_cell.length_a   1.000
_cell.length_b   1.000
_cell.length_c   1.000
_cell.angle_alpha   90.00
_cell.angle_beta   90.00
_cell.angle_gamma   90.00
#
_symmetry.space_group_name_H-M   'P 1'
#
loop_
_entity.id
_entity.type
_entity.pdbx_description
1 polymer ?
#
loop_
_entity_poly.entity_id
_entity_poly.type
_entity_poly.pdbx_seq_one_letter_code
_entity_poly.pdbx_strand_id
1 'polypeptide(L)'
;MKKYSYIGISFIVLIFGILFFPKIMERIDGNSVNHHTRLNNSKELSFIKMNNEKKKVPDFVFLNQDSLFIGNEDFLGKVFVVEFFFTSCPSICIEMNKNMKILDKEFGEREDFGIASFTIDPNHDTPKVLKEYAELLEIKSKNWHFLTGNILDIYSLSNSGFNIFSSINPDIAGGFEHQGFFALIDQNGYIRSRDNGMGSPIVYYLGIEDENSEKQGVDMLKEDILKLLNNE
;
A
#
# COMPACT_ATOMS: atom_id res chain seq x y z
N MET A 1 60.19 -7.63 -48.50
CA MET A 1 58.94 -8.41 -48.72
C MET A 1 58.44 -8.95 -47.39
N LYS A 2 57.42 -8.34 -46.76
CA LYS A 2 56.71 -8.88 -45.58
C LYS A 2 55.22 -9.04 -45.93
N LYS A 3 54.88 -10.12 -46.66
CA LYS A 3 53.48 -10.45 -47.00
C LYS A 3 52.86 -11.53 -46.07
N TYR A 4 53.61 -12.06 -45.10
CA TYR A 4 53.13 -13.11 -44.20
C TYR A 4 52.75 -12.61 -42.79
N SER A 5 52.93 -11.32 -42.48
CA SER A 5 52.64 -10.78 -41.15
C SER A 5 51.14 -10.80 -40.82
N TYR A 6 50.28 -10.60 -41.81
CA TYR A 6 48.82 -10.60 -41.63
C TYR A 6 48.22 -12.00 -41.49
N ILE A 7 48.85 -13.02 -42.09
CA ILE A 7 48.43 -14.42 -41.95
C ILE A 7 48.58 -14.88 -40.50
N GLY A 8 49.72 -14.57 -39.86
CA GLY A 8 49.96 -14.94 -38.47
C GLY A 8 49.03 -14.22 -37.49
N ILE A 9 48.76 -12.93 -37.72
CA ILE A 9 47.85 -12.14 -36.89
C ILE A 9 46.41 -12.65 -37.01
N SER A 10 45.93 -12.97 -38.22
CA SER A 10 44.61 -13.58 -38.41
C SER A 10 44.47 -14.92 -37.71
N PHE A 11 45.52 -15.75 -37.72
CA PHE A 11 45.49 -17.05 -37.04
C PHE A 11 45.41 -16.90 -35.52
N ILE A 12 46.10 -15.90 -34.96
CA ILE A 12 46.05 -15.56 -33.53
C ILE A 12 44.66 -15.04 -33.14
N VAL A 13 44.06 -14.15 -33.92
CA VAL A 13 42.71 -13.64 -33.64
C VAL A 13 41.67 -14.76 -33.72
N LEU A 14 41.81 -15.67 -34.69
CA LEU A 14 40.87 -16.78 -34.90
C LEU A 14 40.97 -17.84 -33.78
N ILE A 15 42.19 -18.18 -33.33
CA ILE A 15 42.38 -19.11 -32.20
C ILE A 15 41.89 -18.49 -30.89
N PHE A 16 42.13 -17.20 -30.68
CA PHE A 16 41.64 -16.48 -29.49
C PHE A 16 40.11 -16.38 -29.51
N GLY A 17 39.51 -16.14 -30.67
CA GLY A 17 38.06 -16.24 -30.88
C GLY A 17 37.54 -17.60 -30.45
N ILE A 18 38.04 -18.70 -31.01
CA ILE A 18 37.52 -20.04 -30.70
C ILE A 18 37.67 -20.41 -29.21
N LEU A 19 38.76 -20.00 -28.55
CA LEU A 19 38.99 -20.31 -27.14
C LEU A 19 38.18 -19.45 -26.17
N PHE A 20 38.05 -18.14 -26.45
CA PHE A 20 37.44 -17.21 -25.52
C PHE A 20 35.96 -16.94 -25.81
N PHE A 21 35.51 -17.09 -27.05
CA PHE A 21 34.13 -16.85 -27.45
C PHE A 21 33.11 -17.74 -26.72
N PRO A 22 33.30 -19.08 -26.55
CA PRO A 22 32.36 -19.88 -25.76
C PRO A 22 32.30 -19.43 -24.29
N LYS A 23 33.46 -19.08 -23.69
CA LYS A 23 33.54 -18.62 -22.29
C LYS A 23 32.95 -17.22 -22.09
N ILE A 24 33.03 -16.36 -23.10
CA ILE A 24 32.40 -15.03 -23.12
C ILE A 24 30.89 -15.17 -23.30
N MET A 25 30.42 -16.04 -24.21
CA MET A 25 29.00 -16.28 -24.41
C MET A 25 28.36 -16.92 -23.18
N GLU A 26 29.02 -17.88 -22.54
CA GLU A 26 28.58 -18.48 -21.28
C GLU A 26 28.50 -17.44 -20.14
N ARG A 27 29.39 -16.44 -20.15
CA ARG A 27 29.34 -15.31 -19.21
C ARG A 27 28.26 -14.27 -19.56
N ILE A 28 27.91 -14.10 -20.83
CA ILE A 28 26.85 -13.19 -21.28
C ILE A 28 25.47 -13.83 -21.08
N ASP A 29 25.30 -15.12 -21.41
CA ASP A 29 24.10 -15.91 -21.08
C ASP A 29 23.96 -16.08 -19.57
N GLY A 30 25.06 -16.28 -18.82
CA GLY A 30 25.05 -16.31 -17.36
C GLY A 30 24.85 -14.94 -16.68
N ASN A 31 25.09 -13.83 -17.41
CA ASN A 31 24.77 -12.46 -17.00
C ASN A 31 23.45 -11.95 -17.59
N SER A 32 22.63 -12.83 -18.20
CA SER A 32 21.19 -12.60 -18.16
C SER A 32 20.84 -12.60 -16.67
N VAL A 33 20.68 -11.40 -16.13
CA VAL A 33 20.21 -11.22 -14.76
C VAL A 33 18.86 -11.90 -14.73
N ASN A 34 18.84 -13.13 -14.23
CA ASN A 34 17.61 -13.85 -13.95
C ASN A 34 16.89 -13.06 -12.85
N HIS A 35 16.12 -12.05 -13.26
CA HIS A 35 15.26 -11.27 -12.36
C HIS A 35 14.09 -12.11 -11.84
N HIS A 36 14.00 -13.38 -12.20
CA HIS A 36 12.88 -14.27 -11.89
C HIS A 36 13.15 -15.27 -10.75
N THR A 37 14.31 -15.24 -10.07
CA THR A 37 14.59 -16.17 -8.95
C THR A 37 14.49 -15.54 -7.56
N ARG A 38 13.97 -14.32 -7.44
CA ARG A 38 13.62 -13.69 -6.14
C ARG A 38 12.12 -13.54 -5.90
N LEU A 39 11.27 -14.10 -6.76
CA LEU A 39 9.81 -13.94 -6.68
C LEU A 39 9.09 -14.97 -5.79
N ASN A 40 9.81 -15.87 -5.10
CA ASN A 40 9.17 -16.93 -4.31
C ASN A 40 9.65 -17.08 -2.86
N ASN A 41 10.31 -16.07 -2.30
CA ASN A 41 10.30 -15.93 -0.84
C ASN A 41 9.21 -14.93 -0.50
N SER A 42 8.09 -15.42 0.05
CA SER A 42 7.14 -14.66 0.84
C SER A 42 7.89 -14.00 2.00
N LYS A 43 8.55 -12.89 1.72
CA LYS A 43 9.21 -12.11 2.77
C LYS A 43 8.10 -11.64 3.69
N GLU A 44 8.16 -12.09 4.95
CA GLU A 44 7.22 -11.70 6.00
C GLU A 44 7.06 -10.18 6.02
N LEU A 45 5.84 -9.70 6.23
CA LEU A 45 5.57 -8.28 6.27
C LEU A 45 6.33 -7.62 7.41
N SER A 46 6.95 -6.49 7.12
CA SER A 46 7.71 -5.74 8.11
C SER A 46 6.78 -4.96 9.02
N PHE A 47 7.16 -4.83 10.29
CA PHE A 47 6.57 -3.85 11.19
C PHE A 47 7.11 -2.48 10.85
N ILE A 48 6.24 -1.47 10.79
CA ILE A 48 6.69 -0.08 10.85
C ILE A 48 7.24 0.17 12.25
N LYS A 49 8.39 0.84 12.32
CA LYS A 49 9.06 1.12 13.59
C LYS A 49 9.23 2.61 13.80
N MET A 50 9.06 3.03 15.05
CA MET A 50 9.41 4.36 15.54
C MET A 50 10.32 4.17 16.74
N ASN A 51 11.51 4.80 16.73
CA ASN A 51 12.51 4.63 17.78
C ASN A 51 12.87 3.14 18.07
N ASN A 52 12.97 2.31 17.02
CA ASN A 52 13.19 0.86 17.07
C ASN A 52 12.06 0.00 17.66
N GLU A 53 10.93 0.58 18.05
CA GLU A 53 9.76 -0.14 18.55
C GLU A 53 8.70 -0.31 17.47
N LYS A 54 7.97 -1.43 17.49
CA LYS A 54 6.87 -1.70 16.54
C LYS A 54 5.77 -0.68 16.75
N LYS A 55 5.41 0.03 15.69
CA LYS A 55 4.41 1.09 15.71
C LYS A 55 3.01 0.45 15.73
N LYS A 56 2.27 0.72 16.80
CA LYS A 56 0.86 0.38 16.93
C LYS A 56 0.00 1.58 16.48
N VAL A 57 -1.21 1.30 16.01
CA VAL A 57 -2.21 2.37 15.79
C VAL A 57 -2.47 3.08 17.12
N PRO A 58 -2.41 4.42 17.17
CA PRO A 58 -2.79 5.16 18.38
C PRO A 58 -4.23 4.88 18.80
N ASP A 59 -4.51 5.07 20.09
CA ASP A 59 -5.87 4.93 20.59
C ASP A 59 -6.80 5.98 19.98
N PHE A 60 -7.98 5.55 19.56
CA PHE A 60 -9.03 6.38 18.99
C PHE A 60 -10.41 5.85 19.38
N VAL A 61 -11.37 6.78 19.44
CA VAL A 61 -12.79 6.49 19.52
C VAL A 61 -13.53 7.57 18.74
N PHE A 62 -14.26 7.16 17.70
CA PHE A 62 -14.98 8.07 16.80
C PHE A 62 -16.40 7.56 16.55
N LEU A 63 -17.27 8.42 16.01
CA LEU A 63 -18.60 8.02 15.58
C LEU A 63 -18.53 7.45 14.16
N ASN A 64 -19.23 6.35 13.91
CA ASN A 64 -19.41 5.83 12.56
C ASN A 64 -20.67 6.40 11.88
N GLN A 65 -20.92 5.96 10.64
CA GLN A 65 -22.10 6.33 9.84
C GLN A 65 -23.45 6.01 10.51
N ASP A 66 -23.49 5.03 11.42
CA ASP A 66 -24.69 4.62 12.16
C ASP A 66 -24.77 5.30 13.54
N SER A 67 -23.92 6.31 13.79
CA SER A 67 -23.78 7.03 15.07
C SER A 67 -23.38 6.12 16.24
N LEU A 68 -22.66 5.03 15.97
CA LEU A 68 -22.06 4.17 16.98
C LEU A 68 -20.62 4.59 17.24
N PHE A 69 -20.18 4.52 18.49
CA PHE A 69 -18.77 4.70 18.82
C PHE A 69 -17.98 3.47 18.36
N ILE A 70 -16.93 3.71 17.58
CA ILE A 70 -15.99 2.71 17.08
C ILE A 70 -14.58 3.14 17.50
N GLY A 71 -13.82 2.22 18.08
CA GLY A 71 -12.45 2.42 18.51
C GLY A 71 -11.53 1.25 18.15
N ASN A 72 -10.30 1.25 18.67
CA ASN A 72 -9.33 0.19 18.39
C ASN A 72 -9.82 -1.21 18.80
N GLU A 73 -10.64 -1.30 19.85
CA GLU A 73 -11.17 -2.57 20.35
C GLU A 73 -12.09 -3.25 19.32
N ASP A 74 -12.84 -2.48 18.54
CA ASP A 74 -13.70 -2.99 17.47
C ASP A 74 -12.90 -3.62 16.32
N PHE A 75 -11.61 -3.28 16.21
CA PHE A 75 -10.69 -3.84 15.21
C PHE A 75 -9.74 -4.91 15.78
N LEU A 76 -9.74 -5.15 17.09
CA LEU A 76 -8.87 -6.16 17.69
C LEU A 76 -9.21 -7.55 17.16
N GLY A 77 -8.20 -8.32 16.78
CA GLY A 77 -8.37 -9.63 16.13
C GLY A 77 -8.68 -9.56 14.63
N LYS A 78 -8.80 -8.36 14.04
CA LYS A 78 -9.03 -8.18 12.61
C LYS A 78 -7.78 -7.66 11.91
N VAL A 79 -7.52 -8.13 10.69
CA VAL A 79 -6.65 -7.40 9.76
C VAL A 79 -7.49 -6.25 9.21
N PHE A 80 -6.99 -5.02 9.26
CA PHE A 80 -7.77 -3.90 8.76
C PHE A 80 -6.94 -2.88 7.99
N VAL A 81 -7.64 -2.15 7.12
CA VAL A 81 -7.07 -1.09 6.31
C VAL A 81 -7.57 0.25 6.81
N VAL A 82 -6.67 1.22 6.90
CA VAL A 82 -6.99 2.61 7.27
C VAL A 82 -6.77 3.53 6.08
N GLU A 83 -7.71 4.44 5.86
CA GLU A 83 -7.56 5.57 4.95
C GLU A 83 -8.09 6.87 5.57
N PHE A 84 -7.64 8.00 5.02
CA PHE A 84 -8.14 9.33 5.33
C PHE A 84 -8.76 9.94 4.06
N PHE A 85 -10.03 10.35 4.15
CA PHE A 85 -10.84 10.76 3.00
C PHE A 85 -11.76 11.93 3.40
N PHE A 86 -12.58 12.42 2.48
CA PHE A 86 -13.74 13.27 2.79
C PHE A 86 -14.77 13.17 1.67
N THR A 87 -16.06 13.26 1.98
CA THR A 87 -17.12 12.88 1.01
C THR A 87 -17.22 13.84 -0.19
N SER A 88 -16.85 15.10 0.00
CA SER A 88 -16.92 16.16 -1.03
C SER A 88 -15.69 16.24 -1.94
N CYS A 89 -14.74 15.30 -1.80
CA CYS A 89 -13.50 15.23 -2.56
C CYS A 89 -13.76 15.00 -4.07
N PRO A 90 -13.36 15.95 -4.94
CA PRO A 90 -13.69 15.89 -6.36
C PRO A 90 -12.69 15.09 -7.23
N SER A 91 -11.61 14.56 -6.65
CA SER A 91 -10.46 14.04 -7.38
C SER A 91 -10.10 12.59 -7.00
N ILE A 92 -8.99 12.38 -6.28
CA ILE A 92 -8.37 11.09 -6.00
C ILE A 92 -9.29 10.11 -5.25
N CYS A 93 -10.26 10.63 -4.50
CA CYS A 93 -11.16 9.81 -3.70
C CYS A 93 -12.07 8.90 -4.54
N ILE A 94 -12.37 9.26 -5.79
CA ILE A 94 -13.16 8.39 -6.69
C ILE A 94 -12.45 7.05 -6.88
N GLU A 95 -11.14 7.12 -7.10
CA GLU A 95 -10.32 5.96 -7.35
C GLU A 95 -9.97 5.19 -6.07
N MET A 96 -9.70 5.91 -4.98
CA MET A 96 -9.53 5.29 -3.66
C MET A 96 -10.75 4.48 -3.26
N ASN A 97 -11.96 5.04 -3.43
CA ASN A 97 -13.21 4.31 -3.16
C ASN A 97 -13.36 3.07 -4.05
N LYS A 98 -13.02 3.17 -5.34
CA LYS A 98 -13.03 2.01 -6.26
C LYS A 98 -12.11 0.91 -5.74
N ASN A 99 -10.90 1.27 -5.30
CA ASN A 99 -9.92 0.32 -4.78
C ASN A 99 -10.33 -0.24 -3.40
N MET A 100 -10.92 0.57 -2.53
CA MET A 100 -11.44 0.11 -1.25
C MET A 100 -12.63 -0.85 -1.44
N LYS A 101 -13.51 -0.58 -2.43
CA LYS A 101 -14.58 -1.51 -2.83
C LYS A 101 -14.06 -2.84 -3.39
N ILE A 102 -12.88 -2.86 -4.02
CA ILE A 102 -12.25 -4.12 -4.44
C ILE A 102 -11.87 -4.95 -3.22
N LEU A 103 -11.32 -4.33 -2.17
CA LEU A 103 -10.99 -5.01 -0.91
C LEU A 103 -12.25 -5.48 -0.18
N ASP A 104 -13.28 -4.62 -0.09
CA ASP A 104 -14.56 -4.95 0.52
C ASP A 104 -15.25 -6.12 -0.18
N LYS A 105 -15.23 -6.15 -1.52
CA LYS A 105 -15.79 -7.26 -2.29
C LYS A 105 -15.07 -8.59 -2.03
N GLU A 106 -13.76 -8.55 -1.80
CA GLU A 106 -12.94 -9.74 -1.58
C GLU A 106 -13.05 -10.25 -0.13
N PHE A 107 -13.00 -9.33 0.84
CA PHE A 107 -12.80 -9.66 2.25
C PHE A 107 -13.94 -9.20 3.17
N GLY A 108 -14.87 -8.37 2.70
CA GLY A 108 -15.89 -7.69 3.53
C GLY A 108 -16.92 -8.61 4.19
N GLU A 109 -17.07 -9.85 3.71
CA GLU A 109 -17.88 -10.90 4.36
C GLU A 109 -17.13 -11.62 5.49
N ARG A 110 -15.83 -11.37 5.66
CA ARG A 110 -15.03 -12.00 6.72
C ARG A 110 -15.18 -11.24 8.04
N GLU A 111 -15.32 -11.99 9.13
CA GLU A 111 -15.40 -11.40 10.47
C GLU A 111 -14.03 -10.92 11.01
N ASP A 112 -12.94 -11.45 10.47
CA ASP A 112 -11.54 -11.14 10.83
C ASP A 112 -10.89 -10.08 9.92
N PHE A 113 -11.69 -9.38 9.10
CA PHE A 113 -11.27 -8.26 8.27
C PHE A 113 -12.12 -7.00 8.53
N GLY A 114 -11.54 -5.81 8.36
CA GLY A 114 -12.27 -4.55 8.43
C GLY A 114 -11.60 -3.39 7.69
N ILE A 115 -12.33 -2.29 7.58
CA ILE A 115 -11.89 -1.04 6.93
C ILE A 115 -12.30 0.14 7.81
N ALA A 116 -11.37 1.05 8.05
CA ALA A 116 -11.58 2.28 8.81
C ALA A 116 -11.27 3.49 7.91
N SER A 117 -12.31 4.14 7.41
CA SER A 117 -12.20 5.34 6.58
C SER A 117 -12.47 6.56 7.46
N PHE A 118 -11.47 7.37 7.77
CA PHE A 118 -11.61 8.56 8.61
C PHE A 118 -11.82 9.81 7.77
N THR A 119 -12.93 10.53 7.99
CA THR A 119 -13.12 11.82 7.31
C THR A 119 -12.16 12.87 7.85
N ILE A 120 -11.57 13.70 6.99
CA ILE A 120 -10.78 14.87 7.36
C ILE A 120 -11.58 16.18 7.31
N ASP A 121 -12.87 16.10 6.95
CA ASP A 121 -13.85 17.18 6.99
C ASP A 121 -15.05 16.82 7.90
N PRO A 122 -14.84 16.58 9.20
CA PRO A 122 -15.91 16.13 10.10
C PRO A 122 -17.02 17.17 10.33
N ASN A 123 -16.80 18.44 9.96
CA ASN A 123 -17.83 19.47 10.05
C ASN A 123 -18.93 19.27 8.99
N HIS A 124 -18.55 18.82 7.79
CA HIS A 124 -19.48 18.44 6.73
C HIS A 124 -19.92 16.98 6.88
N ASP A 125 -18.96 16.10 7.08
CA ASP A 125 -19.11 14.64 7.11
C ASP A 125 -19.64 14.17 8.48
N THR A 126 -20.86 14.59 8.79
CA THR A 126 -21.63 14.08 9.93
C THR A 126 -22.00 12.60 9.74
N PRO A 127 -22.37 11.86 10.80
CA PRO A 127 -22.80 10.45 10.67
C PRO A 127 -23.87 10.25 9.59
N LYS A 128 -24.82 11.18 9.47
CA LYS A 128 -25.85 11.15 8.43
C LYS A 128 -25.27 11.24 7.02
N VAL A 129 -24.36 12.19 6.78
CA VAL A 129 -23.71 12.36 5.46
C VAL A 129 -22.87 11.14 5.12
N LEU A 130 -22.15 10.59 6.11
CA LEU A 130 -21.40 9.35 5.94
C LEU A 130 -22.29 8.14 5.65
N LYS A 131 -23.49 8.09 6.21
CA LYS A 131 -24.47 7.05 5.91
C LYS A 131 -24.94 7.12 4.46
N GLU A 132 -25.34 8.31 4.01
CA GLU A 132 -25.73 8.56 2.63
C GLU A 132 -24.58 8.22 1.65
N TYR A 133 -23.35 8.53 2.04
CA TYR A 133 -22.15 8.19 1.28
C TYR A 133 -21.92 6.67 1.18
N ALA A 134 -22.02 5.95 2.30
CA ALA A 134 -21.88 4.51 2.33
C ALA A 134 -22.96 3.80 1.50
N GLU A 135 -24.20 4.32 1.52
CA GLU A 135 -25.31 3.84 0.71
C GLU A 135 -25.08 4.09 -0.79
N LEU A 136 -24.56 5.27 -1.16
CA LEU A 136 -24.16 5.60 -2.54
C LEU A 136 -23.06 4.65 -3.05
N LEU A 137 -22.13 4.26 -2.18
CA LEU A 137 -21.10 3.29 -2.49
C LEU A 137 -21.60 1.83 -2.46
N GLU A 138 -22.86 1.59 -2.09
CA GLU A 138 -23.49 0.27 -1.96
C GLU A 138 -22.73 -0.68 -1.02
N ILE A 139 -22.17 -0.14 0.05
CA ILE A 139 -21.34 -0.92 0.99
C ILE A 139 -22.24 -1.81 1.83
N LYS A 140 -21.88 -3.10 1.88
CA LYS A 140 -22.62 -4.14 2.62
C LYS A 140 -21.86 -4.73 3.79
N SER A 141 -20.54 -4.56 3.84
CA SER A 141 -19.73 -5.09 4.94
C SER A 141 -20.10 -4.43 6.26
N LYS A 142 -20.19 -5.26 7.29
CA LYS A 142 -20.45 -4.82 8.67
C LYS A 142 -19.21 -4.21 9.32
N ASN A 143 -18.03 -4.51 8.80
CA ASN A 143 -16.74 -4.09 9.36
C ASN A 143 -16.08 -2.96 8.54
N TRP A 144 -16.83 -2.30 7.66
CA TRP A 144 -16.41 -1.05 7.04
C TRP A 144 -17.07 0.13 7.76
N HIS A 145 -16.25 0.89 8.49
CA HIS A 145 -16.68 2.04 9.25
C HIS A 145 -16.16 3.34 8.63
N PHE A 146 -17.08 4.25 8.33
CA PHE A 146 -16.80 5.64 7.99
C PHE A 146 -16.86 6.46 9.27
N LEU A 147 -15.73 7.04 9.67
CA LEU A 147 -15.50 7.57 11.01
C LEU A 147 -15.37 9.09 10.99
N THR A 148 -16.09 9.75 11.91
CA THR A 148 -16.10 11.22 12.10
C THR A 148 -16.03 11.60 13.58
N GLY A 149 -15.67 12.84 13.88
CA GLY A 149 -15.58 13.35 15.25
C GLY A 149 -14.80 14.66 15.35
N ASN A 150 -14.02 14.82 16.42
CA ASN A 150 -13.26 16.04 16.62
C ASN A 150 -12.12 16.15 15.58
N ILE A 151 -12.07 17.29 14.88
CA ILE A 151 -11.09 17.56 13.82
C ILE A 151 -9.64 17.51 14.31
N LEU A 152 -9.35 17.97 15.53
CA LEU A 152 -8.00 17.96 16.08
C LEU A 152 -7.53 16.53 16.36
N ASP A 153 -8.43 15.67 16.82
CA ASP A 153 -8.13 14.27 17.10
C ASP A 153 -7.90 13.50 15.78
N ILE A 154 -8.72 13.75 14.75
CA ILE A 154 -8.53 13.19 13.41
C ILE A 154 -7.17 13.62 12.82
N TYR A 155 -6.82 14.91 12.92
CA TYR A 155 -5.56 15.42 12.37
C TYR A 155 -4.35 14.94 13.17
N SER A 156 -4.51 14.75 14.48
CA SER A 156 -3.50 14.10 15.33
C SER A 156 -3.29 12.65 14.91
N LEU A 157 -4.37 11.89 14.71
CA LEU A 157 -4.33 10.51 14.25
C LEU A 157 -3.67 10.40 12.87
N SER A 158 -4.06 11.24 11.90
CA SER A 158 -3.49 11.24 10.56
C SER A 158 -2.01 11.63 10.54
N ASN A 159 -1.68 12.84 11.01
CA ASN A 159 -0.35 13.42 10.88
C ASN A 159 0.69 12.83 11.85
N SER A 160 0.29 12.51 13.08
CA SER A 160 1.21 11.97 14.10
C SER A 160 1.09 10.45 14.21
N GLY A 161 -0.14 9.95 14.20
CA GLY A 161 -0.42 8.52 14.31
C GLY A 161 0.00 7.74 13.09
N PHE A 162 -0.37 8.20 11.89
CA PHE A 162 -0.05 7.54 10.64
C PHE A 162 1.00 8.28 9.82
N ASN A 163 1.45 9.48 10.18
CA ASN A 163 2.35 10.25 9.31
C ASN A 163 1.81 10.40 7.86
N ILE A 164 0.49 10.34 7.70
CA ILE A 164 -0.23 10.62 6.46
C ILE A 164 -0.68 12.07 6.58
N PHE A 165 -0.27 12.92 5.65
CA PHE A 165 -0.55 14.35 5.79
C PHE A 165 -2.05 14.63 5.59
N SER A 166 -2.64 15.43 6.47
CA SER A 166 -4.01 15.93 6.34
C SER A 166 -4.12 17.35 6.90
N SER A 167 -4.61 18.29 6.09
CA SER A 167 -4.81 19.68 6.51
C SER A 167 -5.91 20.40 5.73
N ILE A 168 -6.41 21.50 6.28
CA ILE A 168 -7.29 22.44 5.59
C ILE A 168 -6.42 23.27 4.63
N ASN A 169 -6.78 23.27 3.35
CA ASN A 169 -6.14 24.06 2.32
C ASN A 169 -7.19 24.64 1.37
N PRO A 170 -7.67 25.89 1.61
CA PRO A 170 -8.70 26.53 0.79
C PRO A 170 -8.30 26.75 -0.68
N ASP A 171 -7.01 26.70 -0.99
CA ASP A 171 -6.49 26.93 -2.34
C ASP A 171 -6.56 25.66 -3.23
N ILE A 172 -6.96 24.52 -2.67
CA ILE A 172 -7.12 23.24 -3.37
C ILE A 172 -8.61 22.92 -3.55
N ALA A 173 -8.94 22.24 -4.66
CA ALA A 173 -10.31 21.79 -4.92
C ALA A 173 -10.84 20.92 -3.76
N GLY A 174 -11.94 21.35 -3.15
CA GLY A 174 -12.53 20.70 -1.96
C GLY A 174 -12.05 21.29 -0.63
N GLY A 175 -11.01 22.11 -0.59
CA GLY A 175 -10.57 22.83 0.60
C GLY A 175 -9.69 22.02 1.57
N PHE A 176 -9.26 20.82 1.18
CA PHE A 176 -8.47 19.90 2.01
C PHE A 176 -7.32 19.27 1.21
N GLU A 177 -6.17 19.10 1.87
CA GLU A 177 -5.03 18.37 1.35
C GLU A 177 -4.90 17.04 2.09
N HIS A 178 -4.90 15.93 1.34
CA HIS A 178 -4.64 14.60 1.87
C HIS A 178 -3.90 13.73 0.85
N GLN A 179 -3.28 12.67 1.33
CA GLN A 179 -2.56 11.71 0.51
C GLN A 179 -3.41 10.48 0.24
N GLY A 180 -3.38 9.98 -1.00
CA GLY A 180 -4.09 8.78 -1.42
C GLY A 180 -3.41 7.49 -0.96
N PHE A 181 -3.20 7.33 0.34
CA PHE A 181 -2.50 6.19 0.94
C PHE A 181 -3.42 5.32 1.77
N PHE A 182 -3.18 4.01 1.70
CA PHE A 182 -3.78 2.99 2.55
C PHE A 182 -2.73 2.42 3.51
N ALA A 183 -3.07 2.36 4.79
CA ALA A 183 -2.27 1.69 5.81
C ALA A 183 -2.82 0.30 6.10
N LEU A 184 -1.93 -0.70 6.19
CA LEU A 184 -2.27 -2.07 6.56
C LEU A 184 -1.96 -2.30 8.04
N ILE A 185 -2.92 -2.85 8.78
CA ILE A 185 -2.79 -3.13 10.21
C ILE A 185 -3.09 -4.61 10.46
N ASP A 186 -2.25 -5.27 11.27
CA ASP A 186 -2.47 -6.66 11.67
C ASP A 186 -3.48 -6.82 12.82
N GLN A 187 -3.83 -8.08 13.12
CA GLN A 187 -4.80 -8.46 14.15
C GLN A 187 -4.46 -7.98 15.57
N ASN A 188 -3.21 -7.59 15.82
CA ASN A 188 -2.76 -7.06 17.10
C ASN A 188 -2.71 -5.52 17.14
N GLY A 189 -3.11 -4.86 16.05
CA GLY A 189 -3.13 -3.42 15.89
C GLY A 189 -1.81 -2.81 15.45
N TYR A 190 -0.82 -3.61 14.98
CA TYR A 190 0.45 -3.07 14.51
C TYR A 190 0.40 -2.71 13.03
N ILE A 191 1.03 -1.60 12.67
CA ILE A 191 1.14 -1.17 11.28
C ILE A 191 2.16 -2.06 10.55
N ARG A 192 1.71 -2.68 9.47
CA ARG A 192 2.49 -3.59 8.62
C ARG A 192 2.73 -3.00 7.24
N SER A 193 3.84 -3.40 6.64
CA SER A 193 4.21 -2.99 5.29
C SER A 193 5.03 -4.06 4.62
N ARG A 194 4.82 -4.22 3.31
CA ARG A 194 5.78 -4.96 2.48
C ARG A 194 7.10 -4.22 2.32
N ASP A 195 8.08 -4.99 1.90
CA ASP A 195 9.41 -4.52 1.49
C ASP A 195 9.38 -3.98 0.06
N ASN A 196 10.14 -2.92 -0.21
CA ASN A 196 10.30 -2.33 -1.54
C ASN A 196 11.25 -3.11 -2.46
N GLY A 197 11.68 -4.32 -2.07
CA GLY A 197 12.65 -5.15 -2.78
C GLY A 197 14.11 -4.82 -2.44
N MET A 198 14.37 -3.70 -1.75
CA MET A 198 15.69 -3.25 -1.33
C MET A 198 15.93 -3.38 0.17
N GLY A 199 15.04 -4.03 0.92
CA GLY A 199 15.20 -4.22 2.36
C GLY A 199 14.53 -3.15 3.23
N SER A 200 13.78 -2.22 2.64
CA SER A 200 13.07 -1.15 3.36
C SER A 200 11.56 -1.25 3.18
N PRO A 201 10.74 -0.94 4.21
CA PRO A 201 9.29 -0.93 4.06
C PRO A 201 8.83 0.20 3.13
N ILE A 202 7.78 -0.04 2.34
CA ILE A 202 7.09 1.01 1.56
C ILE A 202 6.24 1.93 2.45
N VAL A 203 5.99 1.50 3.70
CA VAL A 203 5.17 2.16 4.71
C VAL A 203 3.68 2.12 4.40
N TYR A 204 3.26 2.70 3.28
CA TYR A 204 1.86 2.76 2.86
C TYR A 204 1.69 2.28 1.43
N TYR A 205 0.50 1.79 1.13
CA TYR A 205 0.09 1.33 -0.18
C TYR A 205 -0.57 2.50 -0.90
N LEU A 206 -0.29 2.67 -2.20
CA LEU A 206 -0.96 3.69 -3.00
C LEU A 206 -2.42 3.28 -3.22
N GLY A 207 -3.35 4.15 -2.87
CA GLY A 207 -4.79 3.97 -3.04
C GLY A 207 -5.30 4.36 -4.43
N ILE A 208 -4.43 4.87 -5.30
CA ILE A 208 -4.70 5.26 -6.69
C ILE A 208 -3.85 4.44 -7.66
N GLU A 209 -4.23 4.38 -8.93
CA GLU A 209 -3.48 3.70 -9.98
C GLU A 209 -2.17 4.47 -10.25
N ASP A 210 -1.09 3.71 -10.42
CA ASP A 210 0.20 4.19 -10.89
C ASP A 210 0.47 3.60 -12.28
N GLU A 211 0.37 4.45 -13.30
CA GLU A 211 0.60 4.08 -14.70
C GLU A 211 2.03 3.56 -14.95
N ASN A 212 2.98 3.90 -14.08
CA ASN A 212 4.38 3.47 -14.21
C ASN A 212 4.69 2.20 -13.42
N SER A 213 3.70 1.64 -12.70
CA SER A 213 3.88 0.42 -11.93
C SER A 213 3.20 -0.77 -12.61
N GLU A 214 3.95 -1.86 -12.80
CA GLU A 214 3.38 -3.14 -13.24
C GLU A 214 2.42 -3.74 -12.22
N LYS A 215 2.55 -3.35 -10.94
CA LYS A 215 1.75 -3.88 -9.84
C LYS A 215 1.12 -2.75 -9.04
N GLN A 216 -0.20 -2.72 -9.00
CA GLN A 216 -0.94 -1.64 -8.36
C GLN A 216 -0.94 -1.78 -6.84
N GLY A 217 -1.10 -0.65 -6.14
CA GLY A 217 -1.11 -0.62 -4.67
C GLY A 217 -2.18 -1.51 -4.07
N VAL A 218 -3.38 -1.52 -4.64
CA VAL A 218 -4.49 -2.40 -4.22
C VAL A 218 -4.16 -3.88 -4.39
N ASP A 219 -3.46 -4.28 -5.46
CA ASP A 219 -3.08 -5.69 -5.68
C ASP A 219 -2.03 -6.15 -4.66
N MET A 220 -1.04 -5.28 -4.38
CA MET A 220 -0.06 -5.51 -3.32
C MET A 220 -0.77 -5.67 -1.96
N LEU A 221 -1.73 -4.80 -1.68
CA LEU A 221 -2.46 -4.80 -0.42
C LEU A 221 -3.33 -6.06 -0.27
N LYS A 222 -4.00 -6.53 -1.33
CA LYS A 222 -4.78 -7.79 -1.31
C LYS A 222 -3.91 -8.98 -0.92
N GLU A 223 -2.73 -9.12 -1.53
CA GLU A 223 -1.81 -10.22 -1.21
C GLU A 223 -1.33 -10.16 0.23
N ASP A 224 -1.03 -8.96 0.72
CA ASP A 224 -0.47 -8.76 2.05
C ASP A 224 -1.55 -8.90 3.15
N ILE A 225 -2.81 -8.53 2.87
CA ILE A 225 -3.97 -8.87 3.71
C ILE A 225 -4.10 -10.38 3.84
N LEU A 226 -4.04 -11.13 2.73
CA LEU A 226 -4.15 -12.60 2.75
C LEU A 226 -3.06 -13.25 3.61
N LYS A 227 -1.81 -12.77 3.53
CA LYS A 227 -0.72 -13.25 4.40
C LYS A 227 -1.06 -13.08 5.88
N LEU A 228 -1.50 -11.87 6.27
CA LEU A 228 -1.87 -11.59 7.66
C LEU A 228 -3.09 -12.39 8.14
N LEU A 229 -4.08 -12.63 7.27
CA LEU A 229 -5.27 -13.41 7.59
C LEU A 229 -4.96 -14.91 7.72
N ASN A 230 -4.05 -15.43 6.90
CA ASN A 230 -3.69 -16.85 6.88
C ASN A 230 -2.56 -17.21 7.85
N ASN A 231 -1.98 -16.22 8.55
CA ASN A 231 -0.77 -16.36 9.37
C ASN A 231 0.44 -16.89 8.57
N GLU A 232 0.58 -16.45 7.31
CA GLU A 232 1.72 -16.74 6.40
C GLU A 232 2.76 -15.61 6.41
#